data_AF-A0A2X2C288-F1
#
_entry.id   AF-A0A2X2C288-F1
#
_cell.length_a   1.000
_cell.length_b   1.000
_cell.length_c   1.000
_cell.angle_alpha   90.00
_cell.angle_beta   90.00
_cell.angle_gamma   90.00
#
_symmetry.space_group_name_H-M   'P 1'
#
loop_
_entity.id
_entity.type
_entity.pdbx_description
1 polymer ?
#
loop_
_entity_poly.entity_id
_entity_poly.type
_entity_poly.pdbx_seq_one_letter_code
_entity_poly.pdbx_strand_id
1 'polypeptide(L)'
;MDFILIPGRVAYSLKSIEDKLVSCIWDSGGIDTLDFSLYTVNQVINLNEGSFSDIGGLRSNISIAYKTIIENAIGGKGDDTIIGNSANNELLGGDGNDTINGGLGNDHLYGGMGNDILYGDIGNDYLYGGIGDDILHGGMGNDILHGSMGNDYLYGNKGNDKLFGGDGDDTLVDYYGNNTFIGGKGNDLLFSISKAGRNELQGGEGNDIFYCGLGTNLLYGEQGNDTFNFLCYKGAKSYNLIFDFNTNEDKIIFVDQNYKKIDISKMKRVEQLSGNENEIVLHNDIHTNKTTITISTANNDHHSTIFIKLEGILSYNDLLDI
;
A
#
# COMPACT_ATOMS: atom_id res chain seq x y z
N MET A 1 24.60 -17.31 31.23
CA MET A 1 23.83 -18.50 31.64
C MET A 1 23.23 -19.00 30.35
N ASP A 2 23.61 -20.17 29.87
CA ASP A 2 23.09 -20.70 28.61
C ASP A 2 21.69 -21.27 28.88
N PHE A 3 20.66 -20.72 28.25
CA PHE A 3 19.29 -21.20 28.37
C PHE A 3 19.02 -22.19 27.23
N ILE A 4 18.72 -23.44 27.56
CA ILE A 4 18.21 -24.44 26.62
C ILE A 4 16.70 -24.33 26.62
N LEU A 5 16.12 -24.07 25.46
CA LEU A 5 14.68 -23.97 25.28
C LEU A 5 14.07 -25.31 24.87
N ILE A 6 12.80 -25.48 25.23
CA ILE A 6 12.02 -26.69 24.97
C ILE A 6 10.93 -26.30 23.97
N PRO A 7 10.70 -27.08 22.89
CA PRO A 7 9.78 -26.74 21.83
C PRO A 7 8.37 -26.37 22.31
N GLY A 8 7.81 -25.25 21.81
CA GLY A 8 6.38 -24.94 21.91
C GLY A 8 5.93 -24.02 23.06
N ARG A 9 6.83 -23.23 23.64
CA ARG A 9 6.51 -22.07 24.50
C ARG A 9 7.59 -21.01 24.36
N VAL A 10 7.19 -19.73 24.51
CA VAL A 10 8.02 -18.51 24.53
C VAL A 10 9.51 -18.81 24.81
N ALA A 11 10.32 -18.66 23.77
CA ALA A 11 11.75 -18.90 23.80
C ALA A 11 12.45 -18.01 24.83
N TYR A 12 11.98 -16.79 25.03
CA TYR A 12 12.56 -15.94 26.06
C TYR A 12 11.57 -14.87 26.48
N SER A 13 11.07 -14.93 27.72
CA SER A 13 10.25 -13.86 28.32
C SER A 13 10.87 -13.46 29.64
N LEU A 14 11.15 -12.17 29.79
CA LEU A 14 11.74 -11.60 30.99
C LEU A 14 10.68 -11.37 32.05
N LYS A 15 11.04 -11.63 33.31
CA LYS A 15 10.17 -11.36 34.46
C LYS A 15 10.40 -9.98 35.08
N SER A 16 11.45 -9.25 34.69
CA SER A 16 11.84 -7.95 35.27
C SER A 16 12.77 -7.13 34.37
N ILE A 17 12.61 -5.80 34.39
CA ILE A 17 13.44 -4.79 33.70
C ILE A 17 14.88 -4.72 34.27
N GLU A 18 15.12 -5.23 35.48
CA GLU A 18 16.45 -5.19 36.12
C GLU A 18 17.41 -6.30 35.66
N ASP A 19 16.95 -7.25 34.84
CA ASP A 19 17.76 -8.35 34.34
C ASP A 19 18.77 -7.85 33.27
N LYS A 20 20.06 -7.77 33.64
CA LYS A 20 21.15 -7.51 32.69
C LYS A 20 21.46 -8.78 31.93
N LEU A 21 21.06 -8.82 30.67
CA LEU A 21 21.13 -10.00 29.84
C LEU A 21 22.47 -10.10 29.11
N VAL A 22 23.23 -11.15 29.40
CA VAL A 22 24.26 -11.65 28.49
C VAL A 22 23.95 -13.13 28.25
N SER A 23 23.44 -13.44 27.06
CA SER A 23 22.97 -14.79 26.73
C SER A 23 23.21 -15.15 25.27
N CYS A 24 23.50 -16.43 25.04
CA CYS A 24 23.42 -17.05 23.73
C CYS A 24 22.22 -17.99 23.73
N ILE A 25 21.31 -17.78 22.79
CA ILE A 25 20.07 -18.55 22.65
C ILE A 25 20.34 -19.77 21.79
N TRP A 26 19.98 -20.95 22.32
CA TRP A 26 19.96 -22.20 21.60
C TRP A 26 18.58 -22.81 21.68
N ASP A 27 18.02 -23.18 20.53
CA ASP A 27 16.78 -23.93 20.45
C ASP A 27 16.89 -25.09 19.46
N SER A 28 16.10 -26.14 19.71
CA SER A 28 16.13 -27.41 18.99
C SER A 28 14.96 -27.61 18.01
N GLY A 29 14.13 -26.58 17.84
CA GLY A 29 13.00 -26.50 16.93
C GLY A 29 11.70 -26.17 17.65
N GLY A 30 10.76 -25.57 16.94
CA GLY A 30 9.53 -25.06 17.53
C GLY A 30 9.01 -23.90 16.70
N ILE A 31 8.04 -23.17 17.27
CA ILE A 31 7.80 -21.78 16.91
C ILE A 31 8.15 -21.00 18.17
N ASP A 32 9.11 -20.11 18.04
CA ASP A 32 9.83 -19.53 19.16
C ASP A 32 9.78 -18.01 19.13
N THR A 33 9.64 -17.39 20.30
CA THR A 33 9.44 -15.93 20.43
C THR A 33 10.44 -15.32 21.39
N LEU A 34 11.13 -14.26 20.93
CA LEU A 34 11.86 -13.34 21.82
C LEU A 34 10.92 -12.22 22.24
N ASP A 35 10.61 -12.17 23.53
CA ASP A 35 9.69 -11.18 24.10
C ASP A 35 10.47 -10.16 24.94
N PHE A 36 10.53 -8.94 24.41
CA PHE A 36 11.21 -7.80 25.02
C PHE A 36 10.25 -6.63 25.35
N SER A 37 8.94 -6.93 25.42
CA SER A 37 7.83 -5.98 25.65
C SER A 37 7.92 -5.11 26.90
N LEU A 38 8.75 -5.50 27.88
CA LEU A 38 8.91 -4.77 29.12
C LEU A 38 9.93 -3.63 29.03
N TYR A 39 10.77 -3.58 27.99
CA TYR A 39 11.77 -2.53 27.86
C TYR A 39 11.16 -1.24 27.30
N THR A 40 11.66 -0.11 27.80
CA THR A 40 11.21 1.23 27.40
C THR A 40 12.29 2.02 26.66
N VAL A 41 13.37 1.34 26.28
CA VAL A 41 14.50 1.91 25.56
C VAL A 41 14.56 1.21 24.21
N ASN A 42 15.08 1.91 23.20
CA ASN A 42 15.25 1.39 21.86
C ASN A 42 16.08 0.08 21.87
N GLN A 43 15.65 -0.85 21.05
CA GLN A 43 16.20 -2.19 20.92
C GLN A 43 16.58 -2.45 19.45
N VAL A 44 17.56 -3.32 19.24
CA VAL A 44 17.84 -3.89 17.93
C VAL A 44 17.75 -5.40 18.08
N ILE A 45 16.68 -5.99 17.57
CA ILE A 45 16.36 -7.41 17.65
C ILE A 45 16.65 -8.03 16.29
N ASN A 46 17.56 -9.01 16.24
CA ASN A 46 17.94 -9.70 15.01
C ASN A 46 17.73 -11.22 15.18
N LEU A 47 16.83 -11.77 14.36
CA LEU A 47 16.45 -13.19 14.40
C LEU A 47 17.34 -14.09 13.55
N ASN A 48 18.36 -13.55 12.88
CA ASN A 48 19.28 -14.36 12.08
C ASN A 48 20.21 -15.19 12.96
N GLU A 49 20.48 -16.43 12.56
CA GLU A 49 21.45 -17.28 13.24
C GLU A 49 22.85 -16.66 13.25
N GLY A 50 23.57 -16.79 14.37
CA GLY A 50 24.89 -16.20 14.55
C GLY A 50 24.91 -14.67 14.68
N SER A 51 23.74 -14.02 14.72
CA SER A 51 23.63 -12.57 14.90
C SER A 51 23.68 -12.16 16.37
N PHE A 52 23.83 -10.84 16.57
CA PHE A 52 23.78 -10.18 17.87
C PHE A 52 22.66 -9.14 17.87
N SER A 53 22.05 -8.97 19.03
CA SER A 53 20.98 -8.01 19.31
C SER A 53 21.42 -7.06 20.45
N ASP A 54 20.94 -5.82 20.38
CA ASP A 54 21.14 -4.76 21.38
C ASP A 54 19.84 -4.64 22.20
N ILE A 55 19.83 -5.17 23.42
CA ILE A 55 18.60 -5.31 24.23
C ILE A 55 18.76 -4.59 25.57
N GLY A 56 17.73 -3.84 25.98
CA GLY A 56 17.70 -3.17 27.29
C GLY A 56 18.78 -2.10 27.47
N GLY A 57 19.15 -1.40 26.39
CA GLY A 57 20.18 -0.35 26.41
C GLY A 57 21.62 -0.87 26.49
N LEU A 58 21.81 -2.17 26.33
CA LEU A 58 23.12 -2.80 26.20
C LEU A 58 23.46 -3.05 24.72
N ARG A 59 24.74 -3.33 24.43
CA ARG A 59 25.22 -3.63 23.07
C ARG A 59 25.63 -5.08 22.93
N SER A 60 25.15 -5.73 21.88
CA SER A 60 25.49 -7.07 21.42
C SER A 60 25.43 -8.10 22.55
N ASN A 61 24.43 -7.96 23.41
CA ASN A 61 24.34 -8.68 24.67
C ASN A 61 23.46 -9.93 24.58
N ILE A 62 22.64 -10.03 23.53
CA ILE A 62 21.93 -11.26 23.15
C ILE A 62 22.47 -11.73 21.81
N SER A 63 22.72 -13.04 21.68
CA SER A 63 23.07 -13.66 20.40
C SER A 63 22.25 -14.91 20.13
N ILE A 64 22.00 -15.22 18.86
CA ILE A 64 21.37 -16.48 18.44
C ILE A 64 22.46 -17.44 17.98
N ALA A 65 22.48 -18.67 18.49
CA ALA A 65 23.48 -19.65 18.09
C ALA A 65 23.30 -20.09 16.62
N TYR A 66 24.39 -20.52 15.98
CA TYR A 66 24.29 -21.14 14.66
C TYR A 66 23.37 -22.37 14.69
N LYS A 67 22.61 -22.57 13.61
CA LYS A 67 21.60 -23.62 13.43
C LYS A 67 20.42 -23.51 14.38
N THR A 68 20.18 -22.32 14.92
CA THR A 68 18.99 -21.99 15.70
C THR A 68 18.11 -21.09 14.85
N ILE A 69 16.83 -21.43 14.74
CA ILE A 69 15.83 -20.61 14.08
C ILE A 69 14.93 -20.06 15.18
N ILE A 70 14.66 -18.77 15.11
CA ILE A 70 13.69 -18.10 15.97
C ILE A 70 12.74 -17.38 15.03
N GLU A 71 11.45 -17.65 15.14
CA GLU A 71 10.45 -17.16 14.20
C GLU A 71 9.92 -15.79 14.62
N ASN A 72 9.76 -15.53 15.91
CA ASN A 72 8.96 -14.41 16.38
C ASN A 72 9.74 -13.46 17.28
N ALA A 73 9.36 -12.19 17.25
CA ALA A 73 9.89 -11.16 18.14
C ALA A 73 8.80 -10.18 18.57
N ILE A 74 8.94 -9.69 19.80
CA ILE A 74 8.14 -8.60 20.34
C ILE A 74 9.12 -7.55 20.86
N GLY A 75 9.08 -6.36 20.26
CA GLY A 75 9.74 -5.15 20.73
C GLY A 75 9.11 -4.60 22.00
N GLY A 76 9.44 -3.38 22.36
CA GLY A 76 9.15 -2.74 23.63
C GLY A 76 8.32 -1.47 23.47
N LYS A 77 8.70 -0.43 24.23
CA LYS A 77 8.10 0.90 24.15
C LYS A 77 9.00 1.97 23.56
N GLY A 78 10.19 1.57 23.10
CA GLY A 78 11.15 2.46 22.47
C GLY A 78 11.05 2.33 20.96
N ASP A 79 11.72 3.22 20.22
CA ASP A 79 11.81 3.09 18.77
C ASP A 79 12.77 1.92 18.44
N ASP A 80 12.21 0.75 18.17
CA ASP A 80 12.91 -0.52 18.02
C ASP A 80 13.20 -0.84 16.55
N THR A 81 14.24 -1.65 16.33
CA THR A 81 14.52 -2.25 15.02
C THR A 81 14.42 -3.76 15.14
N ILE A 82 13.53 -4.36 14.36
CA ILE A 82 13.32 -5.81 14.34
C ILE A 82 13.67 -6.36 12.96
N ILE A 83 14.57 -7.34 12.92
CA ILE A 83 15.05 -7.98 11.70
C ILE A 83 14.70 -9.46 11.78
N GLY A 84 13.79 -9.90 10.91
CA GLY A 84 13.42 -11.28 10.69
C GLY A 84 14.52 -12.09 10.00
N ASN A 85 14.15 -13.26 9.48
CA ASN A 85 15.08 -14.19 8.87
C ASN A 85 14.48 -14.83 7.61
N SER A 86 14.77 -16.10 7.35
CA SER A 86 14.26 -16.81 6.17
C SER A 86 13.06 -17.72 6.45
N ALA A 87 12.58 -17.72 7.69
CA ALA A 87 11.37 -18.43 8.10
C ALA A 87 10.18 -17.46 8.08
N ASN A 88 8.97 -18.00 8.11
CA ASN A 88 7.79 -17.17 8.32
C ASN A 88 7.84 -16.57 9.73
N ASN A 89 7.91 -15.25 9.82
CA ASN A 89 8.06 -14.53 11.07
C ASN A 89 6.75 -13.88 11.55
N GLU A 90 6.57 -13.78 12.86
CA GLU A 90 5.56 -12.91 13.49
C GLU A 90 6.29 -11.86 14.34
N LEU A 91 6.30 -10.62 13.87
CA LEU A 91 7.10 -9.53 14.43
C LEU A 91 6.20 -8.39 14.88
N LEU A 92 6.29 -8.01 16.16
CA LEU A 92 5.53 -6.92 16.77
C LEU A 92 6.49 -5.83 17.26
N GLY A 93 6.31 -4.59 16.79
CA GLY A 93 7.09 -3.42 17.22
C GLY A 93 6.77 -3.01 18.65
N GLY A 94 5.52 -2.61 18.90
CA GLY A 94 5.04 -2.26 20.23
C GLY A 94 4.59 -0.81 20.32
N ASP A 95 5.06 -0.08 21.32
CA ASP A 95 4.93 1.38 21.31
C ASP A 95 6.27 1.98 20.80
N GLY A 96 6.24 3.11 20.11
CA GLY A 96 7.45 3.74 19.55
C GLY A 96 7.38 3.80 18.03
N ASN A 97 8.34 4.49 17.40
CA ASN A 97 8.44 4.52 15.95
C ASN A 97 9.37 3.38 15.49
N ASP A 98 8.80 2.23 15.22
CA ASP A 98 9.53 1.00 14.99
C ASP A 98 9.94 0.83 13.53
N THR A 99 11.01 0.08 13.30
CA THR A 99 11.40 -0.39 11.96
C THR A 99 11.45 -1.91 11.95
N ILE A 100 10.60 -2.54 11.14
CA ILE A 100 10.45 -3.99 11.09
C ILE A 100 10.74 -4.49 9.66
N ASN A 101 11.59 -5.50 9.55
CA ASN A 101 11.90 -6.18 8.30
C ASN A 101 11.59 -7.68 8.45
N GLY A 102 10.68 -8.22 7.65
CA GLY A 102 10.30 -9.64 7.65
C GLY A 102 11.39 -10.54 7.06
N GLY A 103 11.88 -10.17 5.87
CA GLY A 103 13.00 -10.85 5.24
C GLY A 103 12.52 -11.82 4.16
N LEU A 104 12.72 -13.12 4.34
CA LEU A 104 12.14 -14.13 3.44
C LEU A 104 11.12 -14.95 4.22
N GLY A 105 10.03 -15.33 3.58
CA GLY A 105 8.96 -16.07 4.24
C GLY A 105 7.65 -15.33 4.05
N ASN A 106 6.54 -15.96 4.43
CA ASN A 106 5.27 -15.26 4.50
C ASN A 106 5.13 -14.71 5.92
N ASP A 107 5.42 -13.42 6.09
CA ASP A 107 5.61 -12.80 7.39
C ASP A 107 4.35 -12.06 7.85
N HIS A 108 4.19 -11.92 9.17
CA HIS A 108 3.16 -11.10 9.81
C HIS A 108 3.84 -10.00 10.62
N LEU A 109 3.73 -8.76 10.15
CA LEU A 109 4.40 -7.60 10.72
C LEU A 109 3.35 -6.65 11.30
N TYR A 110 3.57 -6.25 12.56
CA TYR A 110 2.70 -5.33 13.28
C TYR A 110 3.54 -4.18 13.85
N GLY A 111 3.30 -2.94 13.40
CA GLY A 111 3.98 -1.75 13.90
C GLY A 111 3.58 -1.46 15.36
N GLY A 112 2.32 -1.09 15.55
CA GLY A 112 1.74 -0.87 16.86
C GLY A 112 1.32 0.58 17.07
N MET A 113 1.88 1.26 18.06
CA MET A 113 1.63 2.68 18.30
C MET A 113 2.88 3.50 17.96
N GLY A 114 2.75 4.47 17.08
CA GLY A 114 3.86 5.31 16.61
C GLY A 114 3.89 5.32 15.09
N ASN A 115 4.83 6.06 14.52
CA ASN A 115 4.99 6.15 13.08
C ASN A 115 6.01 5.09 12.63
N ASP A 116 5.53 3.96 12.16
CA ASP A 116 6.31 2.76 11.95
C ASP A 116 6.74 2.59 10.49
N ILE A 117 7.80 1.82 10.26
CA ILE A 117 8.26 1.42 8.93
C ILE A 117 8.33 -0.10 8.83
N LEU A 118 7.51 -0.69 7.97
CA LEU A 118 7.40 -2.14 7.81
C LEU A 118 7.82 -2.57 6.40
N TYR A 119 8.68 -3.57 6.32
CA TYR A 119 9.13 -4.19 5.06
C TYR A 119 8.83 -5.71 5.09
N GLY A 120 7.92 -6.19 4.24
CA GLY A 120 7.64 -7.63 4.07
C GLY A 120 8.77 -8.37 3.34
N ASP A 121 9.37 -7.70 2.34
CA ASP A 121 10.46 -8.20 1.50
C ASP A 121 10.05 -9.35 0.54
N ILE A 122 10.32 -10.63 0.84
CA ILE A 122 10.03 -11.74 -0.09
C ILE A 122 9.09 -12.74 0.56
N GLY A 123 7.87 -12.79 0.02
CA GLY A 123 6.83 -13.74 0.38
C GLY A 123 5.47 -13.13 0.17
N ASN A 124 4.41 -13.82 0.61
CA ASN A 124 3.09 -13.22 0.68
C ASN A 124 2.89 -12.74 2.11
N ASP A 125 3.08 -11.45 2.31
CA ASP A 125 3.23 -10.86 3.63
C ASP A 125 1.94 -10.18 4.10
N TYR A 126 1.76 -10.13 5.41
CA TYR A 126 0.73 -9.36 6.07
C TYR A 126 1.37 -8.25 6.90
N LEU A 127 1.10 -6.99 6.56
CA LEU A 127 1.62 -5.81 7.23
C LEU A 127 0.47 -5.01 7.83
N TYR A 128 0.61 -4.63 9.10
CA TYR A 128 -0.35 -3.82 9.84
C TYR A 128 0.40 -2.69 10.55
N GLY A 129 0.20 -1.45 10.11
CA GLY A 129 0.84 -0.25 10.67
C GLY A 129 0.38 0.01 12.09
N GLY A 130 -0.90 0.36 12.24
CA GLY A 130 -1.53 0.50 13.55
C GLY A 130 -2.00 1.92 13.80
N ILE A 131 -1.46 2.58 14.83
CA ILE A 131 -1.78 3.96 15.16
C ILE A 131 -0.55 4.83 14.89
N GLY A 132 -0.65 5.74 13.93
CA GLY A 132 0.40 6.67 13.58
C GLY A 132 0.46 6.86 12.07
N ASP A 133 1.33 7.74 11.60
CA ASP A 133 1.57 7.87 10.15
C ASP A 133 2.63 6.85 9.73
N ASP A 134 2.21 5.73 9.15
CA ASP A 134 3.04 4.56 8.89
C ASP A 134 3.53 4.45 7.44
N ILE A 135 4.62 3.70 7.24
CA ILE A 135 5.17 3.36 5.91
C ILE A 135 5.24 1.84 5.76
N LEU A 136 4.42 1.28 4.87
CA LEU A 136 4.35 -0.15 4.62
C LEU A 136 4.84 -0.50 3.21
N HIS A 137 5.77 -1.44 3.13
CA HIS A 137 6.31 -1.98 1.89
C HIS A 137 6.08 -3.49 1.82
N GLY A 138 5.21 -3.95 0.91
CA GLY A 138 4.90 -5.37 0.72
C GLY A 138 6.12 -6.14 0.23
N GLY A 139 6.50 -5.91 -1.03
CA GLY A 139 7.75 -6.44 -1.58
C GLY A 139 7.48 -7.37 -2.76
N MET A 140 7.96 -8.60 -2.71
CA MET A 140 7.72 -9.62 -3.73
C MET A 140 6.78 -10.69 -3.23
N GLY A 141 5.60 -10.77 -3.85
CA GLY A 141 4.57 -11.76 -3.56
C GLY A 141 3.24 -11.06 -3.46
N ASN A 142 2.18 -11.78 -3.10
CA ASN A 142 0.85 -11.17 -3.03
C ASN A 142 0.58 -10.74 -1.60
N ASP A 143 0.73 -9.45 -1.34
CA ASP A 143 0.80 -8.92 0.00
C ASP A 143 -0.54 -8.29 0.43
N ILE A 144 -0.71 -8.20 1.75
CA ILE A 144 -1.85 -7.51 2.38
C ILE A 144 -1.29 -6.45 3.32
N LEU A 145 -1.57 -5.18 3.02
CA LEU A 145 -1.08 -4.02 3.77
C LEU A 145 -2.28 -3.26 4.35
N HIS A 146 -2.23 -3.00 5.67
CA HIS A 146 -3.21 -2.21 6.40
C HIS A 146 -2.52 -1.04 7.11
N GLY A 147 -2.80 0.21 6.72
CA GLY A 147 -2.31 1.40 7.43
C GLY A 147 -2.98 1.57 8.79
N SER A 148 -4.32 1.57 8.78
CA SER A 148 -5.24 1.68 9.92
C SER A 148 -5.54 3.11 10.36
N MET A 149 -4.85 3.70 11.33
CA MET A 149 -5.17 5.05 11.82
C MET A 149 -3.98 5.97 11.61
N GLY A 150 -4.17 7.05 10.88
CA GLY A 150 -3.11 8.01 10.56
C GLY A 150 -3.02 8.19 9.06
N ASN A 151 -2.07 9.00 8.59
CA ASN A 151 -1.87 9.25 7.17
C ASN A 151 -0.75 8.35 6.68
N ASP A 152 -1.14 7.23 6.09
CA ASP A 152 -0.24 6.12 5.81
C ASP A 152 0.26 6.12 4.37
N TYR A 153 1.47 5.59 4.17
CA TYR A 153 2.03 5.32 2.85
C TYR A 153 2.15 3.81 2.65
N LEU A 154 1.33 3.25 1.76
CA LEU A 154 1.30 1.83 1.44
C LEU A 154 1.84 1.58 0.04
N TYR A 155 2.83 0.69 -0.06
CA TYR A 155 3.45 0.33 -1.33
C TYR A 155 3.57 -1.19 -1.52
N GLY A 156 2.66 -1.77 -2.30
CA GLY A 156 2.57 -3.23 -2.49
C GLY A 156 3.74 -3.83 -3.30
N ASN A 157 4.36 -3.05 -4.19
CA ASN A 157 5.44 -3.48 -5.08
C ASN A 157 5.02 -4.53 -6.12
N LYS A 158 5.37 -5.81 -5.95
CA LYS A 158 5.25 -6.85 -6.98
C LYS A 158 4.35 -7.97 -6.49
N GLY A 159 3.12 -7.95 -6.95
CA GLY A 159 2.26 -9.12 -6.83
C GLY A 159 0.86 -8.80 -7.28
N ASN A 160 -0.10 -9.48 -6.66
CA ASN A 160 -1.49 -9.07 -6.68
C ASN A 160 -1.83 -8.66 -5.24
N ASP A 161 -1.68 -7.37 -4.98
CA ASP A 161 -1.60 -6.85 -3.63
C ASP A 161 -2.93 -6.25 -3.19
N LYS A 162 -3.16 -6.25 -1.88
CA LYS A 162 -4.32 -5.60 -1.26
C LYS A 162 -3.84 -4.54 -0.29
N LEU A 163 -4.19 -3.29 -0.59
CA LEU A 163 -3.78 -2.12 0.18
C LEU A 163 -5.04 -1.49 0.79
N PHE A 164 -5.04 -1.34 2.11
CA PHE A 164 -6.11 -0.72 2.88
C PHE A 164 -5.52 0.45 3.66
N GLY A 165 -5.90 1.68 3.32
CA GLY A 165 -5.47 2.90 4.00
C GLY A 165 -6.00 2.93 5.43
N GLY A 166 -7.30 3.13 5.58
CA GLY A 166 -7.98 3.12 6.88
C GLY A 166 -8.60 4.47 7.18
N ASP A 167 -8.29 5.07 8.33
CA ASP A 167 -8.71 6.39 8.73
C ASP A 167 -7.52 7.36 8.60
N GLY A 168 -7.62 8.36 7.73
CA GLY A 168 -6.60 9.40 7.50
C GLY A 168 -6.43 9.70 6.02
N ASP A 169 -5.63 10.70 5.67
CA ASP A 169 -5.36 11.01 4.26
C ASP A 169 -4.24 10.10 3.74
N ASP A 170 -4.58 8.94 3.19
CA ASP A 170 -3.63 7.87 2.87
C ASP A 170 -3.08 7.96 1.44
N THR A 171 -1.90 7.41 1.22
CA THR A 171 -1.30 7.23 -0.11
C THR A 171 -1.03 5.76 -0.38
N LEU A 172 -1.78 5.20 -1.33
CA LEU A 172 -1.65 3.80 -1.74
C LEU A 172 -1.04 3.74 -3.13
N VAL A 173 0.02 2.93 -3.32
CA VAL A 173 0.76 2.85 -4.57
C VAL A 173 1.01 1.39 -4.98
N ASP A 174 0.80 1.09 -6.26
CA ASP A 174 1.26 -0.18 -6.85
C ASP A 174 1.49 -0.07 -8.38
N TYR A 175 2.34 -0.94 -8.93
CA TYR A 175 2.77 -0.94 -10.33
C TYR A 175 2.59 -2.27 -11.08
N TYR A 176 2.26 -3.38 -10.40
CA TYR A 176 2.26 -4.71 -11.02
C TYR A 176 1.05 -5.54 -10.61
N GLY A 177 0.61 -6.42 -11.51
CA GLY A 177 -0.46 -7.37 -11.24
C GLY A 177 -1.86 -6.75 -11.14
N ASN A 178 -2.73 -7.49 -10.44
CA ASN A 178 -4.16 -7.22 -10.26
C ASN A 178 -4.42 -6.85 -8.80
N ASN A 179 -4.52 -5.56 -8.52
CA ASN A 179 -4.46 -5.08 -7.15
C ASN A 179 -5.80 -4.55 -6.66
N THR A 180 -5.98 -4.57 -5.35
CA THR A 180 -7.13 -3.95 -4.66
C THR A 180 -6.62 -2.81 -3.80
N PHE A 181 -7.23 -1.63 -3.95
CA PHE A 181 -6.95 -0.45 -3.16
C PHE A 181 -8.25 -0.02 -2.48
N ILE A 182 -8.22 0.17 -1.17
CA ILE A 182 -9.31 0.76 -0.41
C ILE A 182 -8.71 1.90 0.41
N GLY A 183 -9.05 3.14 0.07
CA GLY A 183 -8.61 4.34 0.79
C GLY A 183 -9.16 4.34 2.21
N GLY A 184 -10.47 4.44 2.35
CA GLY A 184 -11.15 4.36 3.65
C GLY A 184 -11.80 5.69 3.99
N LYS A 185 -11.49 6.29 5.14
CA LYS A 185 -11.90 7.65 5.47
C LYS A 185 -10.73 8.59 5.32
N GLY A 186 -10.96 9.77 4.76
CA GLY A 186 -9.94 10.78 4.52
C GLY A 186 -9.83 11.05 3.03
N ASN A 187 -8.99 12.00 2.64
CA ASN A 187 -8.77 12.32 1.24
C ASN A 187 -7.58 11.53 0.73
N ASP A 188 -7.87 10.41 0.08
CA ASP A 188 -6.88 9.41 -0.25
C ASP A 188 -6.30 9.60 -1.65
N LEU A 189 -5.04 9.21 -1.82
CA LEU A 189 -4.32 9.19 -3.08
C LEU A 189 -4.06 7.75 -3.52
N LEU A 190 -4.81 7.30 -4.53
CA LEU A 190 -4.72 5.93 -5.05
C LEU A 190 -3.96 5.91 -6.38
N PHE A 191 -2.74 5.40 -6.36
CA PHE A 191 -1.80 5.47 -7.48
C PHE A 191 -1.52 4.07 -8.06
N SER A 192 -2.41 3.60 -8.93
CA SER A 192 -2.30 2.28 -9.59
C SER A 192 -1.64 2.42 -10.95
N ILE A 193 -0.30 2.40 -11.05
CA ILE A 193 0.45 2.64 -12.31
C ILE A 193 0.69 1.34 -13.07
N SER A 194 -0.22 0.36 -12.90
CA SER A 194 -0.02 -0.93 -13.52
C SER A 194 0.16 -0.80 -15.04
N LYS A 195 1.22 -1.42 -15.58
CA LYS A 195 1.49 -1.45 -17.03
C LYS A 195 0.52 -2.37 -17.77
N ALA A 196 -0.15 -3.26 -17.03
CA ALA A 196 -1.23 -4.14 -17.46
C ALA A 196 -1.78 -4.88 -16.23
N GLY A 197 -3.09 -5.01 -16.12
CA GLY A 197 -3.73 -5.71 -14.99
C GLY A 197 -5.21 -5.38 -14.92
N ARG A 198 -5.92 -6.02 -13.99
CA ARG A 198 -7.26 -5.65 -13.55
C ARG A 198 -7.17 -5.16 -12.11
N ASN A 199 -7.32 -3.86 -11.91
CA ASN A 199 -7.29 -3.27 -10.58
C ASN A 199 -8.70 -2.87 -10.13
N GLU A 200 -8.90 -2.88 -8.82
CA GLU A 200 -10.08 -2.39 -8.14
C GLU A 200 -9.65 -1.32 -7.14
N LEU A 201 -10.14 -0.09 -7.33
CA LEU A 201 -9.78 1.07 -6.52
C LEU A 201 -11.06 1.66 -5.94
N GLN A 202 -11.12 1.74 -4.61
CA GLN A 202 -12.19 2.37 -3.85
C GLN A 202 -11.60 3.52 -3.03
N GLY A 203 -12.14 4.72 -3.22
CA GLY A 203 -11.76 5.91 -2.46
C GLY A 203 -12.30 5.81 -1.04
N GLY A 204 -13.62 5.99 -0.89
CA GLY A 204 -14.31 5.80 0.37
C GLY A 204 -14.99 7.09 0.82
N GLU A 205 -14.79 7.50 2.08
CA GLU A 205 -15.25 8.79 2.58
C GLU A 205 -14.18 9.85 2.40
N GLY A 206 -14.39 10.85 1.54
CA GLY A 206 -13.46 11.96 1.38
C GLY A 206 -13.40 12.47 -0.05
N ASN A 207 -12.44 13.33 -0.36
CA ASN A 207 -12.24 13.78 -1.74
C ASN A 207 -11.01 13.07 -2.30
N ASP A 208 -11.24 11.96 -2.98
CA ASP A 208 -10.17 11.04 -3.31
C ASP A 208 -9.60 11.33 -4.70
N ILE A 209 -8.32 11.00 -4.88
CA ILE A 209 -7.59 11.21 -6.12
C ILE A 209 -7.10 9.87 -6.64
N PHE A 210 -7.64 9.48 -7.78
CA PHE A 210 -7.24 8.26 -8.47
C PHE A 210 -6.27 8.61 -9.59
N TYR A 211 -5.12 7.94 -9.63
CA TYR A 211 -4.24 7.88 -10.78
C TYR A 211 -4.31 6.49 -11.38
N CYS A 212 -5.19 6.37 -12.37
CA CYS A 212 -5.54 5.11 -12.99
C CYS A 212 -4.53 4.78 -14.10
N GLY A 213 -3.81 3.69 -13.90
CA GLY A 213 -2.82 3.16 -14.83
C GLY A 213 -3.43 2.56 -16.09
N LEU A 214 -2.62 1.77 -16.78
CA LEU A 214 -3.07 1.03 -17.96
C LEU A 214 -3.86 -0.21 -17.54
N GLY A 215 -4.39 -0.94 -18.52
CA GLY A 215 -5.16 -2.15 -18.27
C GLY A 215 -6.62 -1.85 -17.92
N THR A 216 -7.23 -2.72 -17.13
CA THR A 216 -8.63 -2.58 -16.71
C THR A 216 -8.69 -2.06 -15.29
N ASN A 217 -9.47 -1.01 -15.03
CA ASN A 217 -9.64 -0.47 -13.68
C ASN A 217 -11.13 -0.38 -13.34
N LEU A 218 -11.50 -0.90 -12.18
CA LEU A 218 -12.80 -0.74 -11.57
C LEU A 218 -12.67 0.31 -10.47
N LEU A 219 -13.48 1.36 -10.55
CA LEU A 219 -13.31 2.57 -9.78
C LEU A 219 -14.60 2.90 -9.04
N TYR A 220 -14.47 3.13 -7.74
CA TYR A 220 -15.55 3.54 -6.84
C TYR A 220 -15.06 4.78 -6.11
N GLY A 221 -15.68 5.94 -6.38
CA GLY A 221 -15.35 7.18 -5.66
C GLY A 221 -15.95 7.16 -4.26
N GLU A 222 -17.20 6.72 -4.17
CA GLU A 222 -18.08 6.68 -3.01
C GLU A 222 -18.54 8.05 -2.54
N GLN A 223 -18.11 8.51 -1.37
CA GLN A 223 -18.61 9.74 -0.77
C GLN A 223 -17.61 10.87 -0.92
N GLY A 224 -17.95 11.90 -1.69
CA GLY A 224 -17.24 13.18 -1.71
C GLY A 224 -16.98 13.66 -3.13
N ASN A 225 -15.98 14.52 -3.32
CA ASN A 225 -15.68 15.09 -4.65
C ASN A 225 -14.43 14.44 -5.24
N ASP A 226 -14.63 13.37 -5.98
CA ASP A 226 -13.52 12.52 -6.40
C ASP A 226 -12.91 12.97 -7.71
N THR A 227 -11.61 12.73 -7.88
CA THR A 227 -10.87 13.09 -9.09
C THR A 227 -10.23 11.86 -9.71
N PHE A 228 -10.75 11.48 -10.87
CA PHE A 228 -10.24 10.36 -11.67
C PHE A 228 -9.28 10.85 -12.74
N ASN A 229 -7.97 10.59 -12.55
CA ASN A 229 -6.92 10.91 -13.51
C ASN A 229 -6.63 9.71 -14.40
N PHE A 230 -6.80 9.87 -15.71
CA PHE A 230 -6.53 8.83 -16.71
C PHE A 230 -5.31 9.16 -17.57
N LEU A 231 -4.36 8.23 -17.62
CA LEU A 231 -3.20 8.32 -18.50
C LEU A 231 -3.59 8.28 -19.98
N CYS A 232 -3.10 9.27 -20.74
CA CYS A 232 -3.37 9.42 -22.15
C CYS A 232 -2.09 9.77 -22.91
N TYR A 233 -1.46 8.77 -23.52
CA TYR A 233 -0.28 8.94 -24.38
C TYR A 233 -0.24 7.85 -25.45
N LYS A 234 0.67 8.01 -26.43
CA LYS A 234 0.79 7.07 -27.56
C LYS A 234 1.08 5.65 -27.07
N GLY A 235 0.19 4.72 -27.40
CA GLY A 235 0.31 3.31 -27.03
C GLY A 235 -0.28 2.96 -25.67
N ALA A 236 -0.78 3.94 -24.90
CA ALA A 236 -1.56 3.67 -23.70
C ALA A 236 -2.86 2.94 -24.07
N LYS A 237 -3.19 1.92 -23.27
CA LYS A 237 -4.46 1.20 -23.34
C LYS A 237 -5.01 1.09 -21.93
N SER A 238 -6.14 1.76 -21.67
CA SER A 238 -6.86 1.62 -20.41
C SER A 238 -8.37 1.50 -20.66
N TYR A 239 -9.01 0.65 -19.85
CA TYR A 239 -10.43 0.38 -19.84
C TYR A 239 -10.91 0.60 -18.41
N ASN A 240 -11.62 1.69 -18.19
CA ASN A 240 -11.99 2.12 -16.85
C ASN A 240 -13.50 2.09 -16.71
N LEU A 241 -13.98 1.53 -15.61
CA LEU A 241 -15.38 1.52 -15.24
C LEU A 241 -15.51 2.23 -13.90
N ILE A 242 -16.17 3.38 -13.90
CA ILE A 242 -16.51 4.11 -12.67
C ILE A 242 -17.95 3.73 -12.34
N PHE A 243 -18.26 3.31 -11.12
CA PHE A 243 -19.58 2.76 -10.81
C PHE A 243 -20.60 3.79 -10.33
N ASP A 244 -20.14 4.85 -9.68
CA ASP A 244 -20.94 5.75 -8.85
C ASP A 244 -20.68 7.24 -9.12
N PHE A 245 -20.12 7.56 -10.28
CA PHE A 245 -19.73 8.92 -10.64
C PHE A 245 -20.89 9.92 -10.52
N ASN A 246 -20.65 10.99 -9.77
CA ASN A 246 -21.56 12.11 -9.60
C ASN A 246 -21.10 13.36 -10.35
N THR A 247 -21.83 13.73 -11.40
CA THR A 247 -21.49 14.89 -12.26
C THR A 247 -21.44 16.26 -11.57
N ASN A 248 -22.00 16.39 -10.36
CA ASN A 248 -21.95 17.64 -9.59
C ASN A 248 -20.74 17.73 -8.65
N GLU A 249 -20.14 16.59 -8.32
CA GLU A 249 -19.12 16.45 -7.28
C GLU A 249 -17.78 16.03 -7.91
N ASP A 250 -17.84 14.99 -8.76
CA ASP A 250 -16.68 14.31 -9.29
C ASP A 250 -16.13 14.93 -10.57
N LYS A 251 -14.85 14.64 -10.81
CA LYS A 251 -14.08 15.15 -11.94
C LYS A 251 -13.32 14.05 -12.63
N ILE A 252 -13.29 14.14 -13.95
CA ILE A 252 -12.39 13.36 -14.80
C ILE A 252 -11.33 14.29 -15.36
N ILE A 253 -10.07 13.89 -15.22
CA ILE A 253 -8.92 14.59 -15.75
C ILE A 253 -8.11 13.62 -16.62
N PHE A 254 -7.71 14.07 -17.81
CA PHE A 254 -6.76 13.33 -18.63
C PHE A 254 -5.36 13.89 -18.42
N VAL A 255 -4.37 13.01 -18.24
CA VAL A 255 -2.98 13.36 -17.94
C VAL A 255 -2.00 12.67 -18.89
N ASP A 256 -0.85 13.29 -19.15
CA ASP A 256 0.22 12.72 -19.96
C ASP A 256 1.05 11.68 -19.17
N GLN A 257 2.06 11.08 -19.80
CA GLN A 257 2.97 10.11 -19.17
C GLN A 257 3.80 10.66 -17.99
N ASN A 258 3.80 11.99 -17.78
CA ASN A 258 4.44 12.67 -16.66
C ASN A 258 3.38 13.21 -15.67
N TYR A 259 2.14 12.74 -15.75
CA TYR A 259 1.01 13.15 -14.92
C TYR A 259 0.63 14.64 -15.04
N LYS A 260 1.00 15.28 -16.15
CA LYS A 260 0.58 16.65 -16.44
C LYS A 260 -0.77 16.63 -17.12
N LYS A 261 -1.69 17.47 -16.62
CA LYS A 261 -3.02 17.66 -17.20
C LYS A 261 -2.92 17.99 -18.69
N ILE A 262 -3.67 17.26 -19.49
CA ILE A 262 -3.82 17.50 -20.93
C ILE A 262 -4.99 18.45 -21.14
N ASP A 263 -4.78 19.44 -21.99
CA ASP A 263 -5.84 20.28 -22.51
C ASP A 263 -6.64 19.52 -23.57
N ILE A 264 -7.77 18.97 -23.17
CA ILE A 264 -8.67 18.20 -24.04
C ILE A 264 -9.26 19.04 -25.19
N SER A 265 -9.23 20.38 -25.11
CA SER A 265 -9.68 21.26 -26.21
C SER A 265 -8.89 21.07 -27.50
N LYS A 266 -7.69 20.50 -27.38
CA LYS A 266 -6.76 20.24 -28.49
C LYS A 266 -6.91 18.83 -29.09
N MET A 267 -7.77 17.98 -28.54
CA MET A 267 -7.95 16.60 -29.02
C MET A 267 -8.85 16.55 -30.26
N LYS A 268 -8.29 16.09 -31.40
CA LYS A 268 -8.98 16.10 -32.71
C LYS A 268 -10.00 14.98 -32.93
N ARG A 269 -9.99 13.92 -32.11
CA ARG A 269 -10.86 12.76 -32.32
C ARG A 269 -10.94 11.91 -31.05
N VAL A 270 -12.14 11.80 -30.48
CA VAL A 270 -12.47 10.72 -29.56
C VAL A 270 -13.69 10.02 -30.14
N GLU A 271 -13.54 8.74 -30.43
CA GLU A 271 -14.59 7.95 -31.08
C GLU A 271 -15.68 7.63 -30.06
N GLN A 272 -16.92 7.88 -30.46
CA GLN A 272 -18.14 7.52 -29.73
C GLN A 272 -18.17 6.01 -29.50
N LEU A 273 -18.09 5.59 -28.24
CA LEU A 273 -18.25 4.18 -27.87
C LEU A 273 -19.73 3.96 -27.57
N SER A 274 -20.49 3.61 -28.60
CA SER A 274 -21.91 3.28 -28.46
C SER A 274 -22.09 1.90 -27.81
N GLY A 275 -22.97 1.84 -26.81
CA GLY A 275 -23.45 0.57 -26.24
C GLY A 275 -23.89 0.66 -24.77
N ASN A 276 -25.11 1.17 -24.56
CA ASN A 276 -25.94 1.17 -23.33
C ASN A 276 -25.81 2.35 -22.33
N GLU A 277 -26.95 3.06 -22.23
CA GLU A 277 -27.56 3.91 -21.19
C GLU A 277 -26.78 5.03 -20.48
N ASN A 278 -25.45 5.05 -20.41
CA ASN A 278 -24.70 6.21 -19.92
C ASN A 278 -23.64 6.62 -20.96
N GLU A 279 -23.90 7.68 -21.70
CA GLU A 279 -23.08 8.11 -22.85
C GLU A 279 -22.07 9.18 -22.41
N ILE A 280 -20.78 8.94 -22.65
CA ILE A 280 -19.76 10.00 -22.61
C ILE A 280 -19.65 10.58 -24.02
N VAL A 281 -20.28 11.73 -24.24
CA VAL A 281 -20.20 12.49 -25.49
C VAL A 281 -19.19 13.61 -25.32
N LEU A 282 -18.09 13.55 -26.07
CA LEU A 282 -17.20 14.68 -26.21
C LEU A 282 -17.77 15.65 -27.25
N HIS A 283 -18.13 16.85 -26.81
CA HIS A 283 -18.60 17.92 -27.65
C HIS A 283 -17.45 18.90 -27.94
N ASN A 284 -16.98 18.93 -29.18
CA ASN A 284 -16.03 19.94 -29.66
C ASN A 284 -16.80 21.08 -30.33
N ASP A 285 -16.87 22.24 -29.67
CA ASP A 285 -17.36 23.47 -30.30
C ASP A 285 -16.20 24.14 -31.05
N ILE A 286 -16.20 23.93 -32.37
CA ILE A 286 -15.21 24.48 -33.31
C ILE A 286 -15.24 26.01 -33.43
N HIS A 287 -16.31 26.67 -32.97
CA HIS A 287 -16.43 28.12 -33.01
C HIS A 287 -15.87 28.77 -31.75
N THR A 288 -15.95 28.10 -30.60
CA THR A 288 -15.41 28.58 -29.33
C THR A 288 -14.08 27.94 -28.93
N ASN A 289 -13.62 26.94 -29.70
CA ASN A 289 -12.44 26.14 -29.43
C ASN A 289 -12.49 25.47 -28.05
N LYS A 290 -13.70 25.05 -27.64
CA LYS A 290 -13.96 24.39 -26.36
C LYS A 290 -14.33 22.94 -26.60
N THR A 291 -13.71 22.05 -25.83
CA THR A 291 -14.11 20.65 -25.74
C THR A 291 -14.76 20.42 -24.38
N THR A 292 -16.01 19.96 -24.41
CA THR A 292 -16.80 19.60 -23.23
C THR A 292 -16.99 18.10 -23.21
N ILE A 293 -16.63 17.44 -22.10
CA ILE A 293 -17.06 16.07 -21.83
C ILE A 293 -18.50 16.20 -21.31
N THR A 294 -19.45 15.70 -22.07
CA THR A 294 -20.84 15.55 -21.61
C THR A 294 -21.00 14.12 -21.19
N ILE A 295 -21.34 13.90 -19.93
CA ILE A 295 -21.71 12.59 -19.42
C ILE A 295 -23.22 12.65 -19.29
N SER A 296 -23.94 12.02 -20.22
CA SER A 296 -25.39 11.90 -20.14
C SER A 296 -25.73 10.57 -19.48
N THR A 297 -26.38 10.64 -18.34
CA THR A 297 -26.85 9.48 -17.58
C THR A 297 -28.31 9.20 -17.93
N ALA A 298 -28.71 7.94 -18.12
CA ALA A 298 -30.10 7.60 -18.46
C ALA A 298 -31.09 7.87 -17.33
N ASN A 299 -30.62 7.97 -16.09
CA ASN A 299 -31.42 8.23 -14.90
C ASN A 299 -31.02 9.55 -14.26
N ASN A 300 -32.02 10.31 -13.80
CA ASN A 300 -31.87 11.51 -12.97
C ASN A 300 -31.31 11.21 -11.56
N ASP A 301 -30.89 9.97 -11.29
CA ASP A 301 -30.16 9.62 -10.09
C ASP A 301 -28.72 10.07 -10.30
N HIS A 302 -28.24 10.94 -9.41
CA HIS A 302 -26.98 11.68 -9.59
C HIS A 302 -25.73 10.80 -9.67
N HIS A 303 -25.83 9.48 -9.49
CA HIS A 303 -24.74 8.52 -9.51
C HIS A 303 -24.90 7.60 -10.72
N SER A 304 -23.85 7.43 -11.51
CA SER A 304 -23.94 6.63 -12.73
C SER A 304 -22.69 5.81 -13.01
N THR A 305 -22.91 4.64 -13.60
CA THR A 305 -21.83 3.82 -14.11
C THR A 305 -21.33 4.35 -15.45
N ILE A 306 -20.03 4.62 -15.55
CA ILE A 306 -19.40 5.27 -16.70
C ILE A 306 -18.29 4.37 -17.25
N PHE A 307 -18.35 4.07 -18.55
CA PHE A 307 -17.29 3.34 -19.24
C PHE A 307 -16.39 4.28 -20.03
N ILE A 308 -15.09 4.29 -19.70
CA ILE A 308 -14.06 5.07 -20.38
C ILE A 308 -13.05 4.11 -20.98
N LYS A 309 -13.00 4.05 -22.30
CA LYS A 309 -11.98 3.29 -23.01
C LYS A 309 -11.05 4.25 -23.76
N LEU A 310 -9.76 4.15 -23.44
CA LEU A 310 -8.68 4.91 -24.06
C LEU A 310 -7.78 3.93 -24.81
N GLU A 311 -7.83 3.97 -26.14
CA GLU A 311 -6.93 3.22 -27.02
C GLU A 311 -6.11 4.23 -27.85
N GLY A 312 -4.78 4.16 -27.72
CA GLY A 312 -3.82 5.16 -28.21
C GLY A 312 -4.07 5.78 -29.59
N ILE A 313 -4.70 6.95 -29.61
CA ILE A 313 -4.81 7.83 -30.78
C ILE A 313 -4.04 9.16 -30.61
N LEU A 314 -3.60 9.52 -29.42
CA LEU A 314 -2.96 10.82 -29.20
C LEU A 314 -1.44 10.66 -29.21
N SER A 315 -0.82 10.99 -30.33
CA SER A 315 0.63 11.21 -30.30
C SER A 315 0.91 12.55 -29.64
N TYR A 316 1.91 12.60 -28.78
CA TYR A 316 2.45 13.86 -28.23
C TYR A 316 2.82 14.86 -29.34
N ASN A 317 3.10 14.37 -30.56
CA ASN A 317 3.37 15.18 -31.74
C ASN A 317 2.10 15.76 -32.40
N ASP A 318 0.89 15.29 -32.06
CA ASP A 318 -0.36 15.92 -32.49
C ASP A 318 -0.77 17.10 -31.58
N LEU A 319 -0.05 17.28 -30.46
CA LEU A 319 -0.25 18.35 -29.45
C LEU A 319 0.78 19.49 -29.57
N LEU A 320 1.76 19.36 -30.47
CA LEU A 320 2.75 20.38 -30.79
C LEU A 320 2.62 20.78 -32.26
N ASP A 321 1.51 21.41 -32.60
CA ASP A 321 1.46 22.41 -33.68
C ASP A 321 0.31 23.38 -33.37
N ILE A 322 0.71 24.63 -33.05
CA ILE A 322 -0.03 25.85 -32.63
C ILE A 322 0.06 26.18 -31.13
#